data_AF-A0A4D6T124-F1
#
_entry.id   AF-A0A4D6T124-F1
#
_cell.length_a   1.000
_cell.length_b   1.000
_cell.length_c   1.000
_cell.angle_alpha   90.00
_cell.angle_beta   90.00
_cell.angle_gamma   90.00
#
_symmetry.space_group_name_H-M   'P 1'
#
loop_
_entity.id
_entity.type
_entity.pdbx_description
1 polymer ?
#
loop_
_entity_poly.entity_id
_entity_poly.type
_entity_poly.pdbx_seq_one_letter_code
_entity_poly.pdbx_strand_id
1 'polypeptide(L)'
;YCYFAVSACCCLPHDSIIRLIVAKAAILITVADDFYDMEGSITELEALTEAVQRWDGQNLRSHSKTIFDTLDDLVTKTAATYHLQQEQTRFLKEFRDIWRETFLSWMTEKTWSDTGYLPSMEEYLETGMVSIAAHTLVLPASRFLCQKLPVEEFKPGKYRDITKLLMASTRLVNDTQSYQKEQADGKMNMVTLHLNENPEADIDDSVAYVKHILDEKTKEFLQIVLEDSSSDMPKSFRHLHLSCMKVFQMFFNSTNLYDSKEDLIDNIKKAIHIPPDYTQTPDHRVKPLPMPSSAPPEKKNVVKIAARFEPNIKVKYRGGKAMFTGQQLLIKNPISVCGSGAVCVPPRF
;
A
#
# COMPACT_ATOMS: atom_id res chain seq x y z
N TYR A 1 -14.73 -3.86 -12.19
CA TYR A 1 -13.95 -2.82 -11.49
C TYR A 1 -12.48 -3.19 -11.30
N CYS A 2 -12.17 -4.43 -10.87
CA CYS A 2 -10.80 -4.90 -10.66
C CYS A 2 -9.80 -4.57 -11.80
N TYR A 3 -10.11 -4.90 -13.05
CA TYR A 3 -9.21 -4.60 -14.17
C TYR A 3 -8.98 -3.09 -14.37
N PHE A 4 -10.03 -2.27 -14.20
CA PHE A 4 -9.92 -0.81 -14.28
C PHE A 4 -8.99 -0.26 -13.19
N ALA A 5 -9.20 -0.66 -11.94
CA ALA A 5 -8.36 -0.23 -10.83
C ALA A 5 -6.88 -0.55 -11.04
N VAL A 6 -6.58 -1.78 -11.42
CA VAL A 6 -5.21 -2.23 -11.70
C VAL A 6 -4.61 -1.50 -12.90
N SER A 7 -5.41 -1.25 -13.94
CA SER A 7 -4.94 -0.53 -15.13
C SER A 7 -4.68 0.95 -14.85
N ALA A 8 -5.49 1.58 -14.00
CA ALA A 8 -5.32 2.96 -13.59
C ALA A 8 -4.05 3.18 -12.76
N CYS A 9 -3.60 2.17 -12.02
CA CYS A 9 -2.45 2.30 -11.11
C CYS A 9 -1.14 1.68 -11.62
N CYS A 10 -1.19 0.78 -12.62
CA CYS A 10 -0.03 0.23 -13.32
C CYS A 10 0.00 0.70 -14.79
N CYS A 11 0.28 1.99 -15.00
CA CYS A 11 0.32 2.63 -16.32
C CYS A 11 1.57 2.28 -17.18
N LEU A 12 2.38 1.30 -16.77
CA LEU A 12 3.57 0.90 -17.53
C LEU A 12 3.18 -0.05 -18.68
N PRO A 13 3.54 0.26 -19.94
CA PRO A 13 3.11 -0.52 -21.12
C PRO A 13 3.53 -2.00 -21.09
N HIS A 14 4.61 -2.34 -20.38
CA HIS A 14 5.22 -3.68 -20.38
C HIS A 14 4.64 -4.64 -19.33
N ASP A 15 3.70 -4.20 -18.49
CA ASP A 15 3.23 -4.96 -17.32
C ASP A 15 1.88 -5.67 -17.55
N SER A 16 1.57 -6.07 -18.78
CA SER A 16 0.28 -6.71 -19.12
C SER A 16 0.01 -7.97 -18.30
N ILE A 17 1.06 -8.75 -18.02
CA ILE A 17 0.97 -9.96 -17.19
C ILE A 17 0.63 -9.64 -15.73
N ILE A 18 1.25 -8.61 -15.16
CA ILE A 18 0.97 -8.14 -13.80
C ILE A 18 -0.48 -7.67 -13.71
N ARG A 19 -0.93 -6.85 -14.69
CA ARG A 19 -2.31 -6.38 -14.71
C ARG A 19 -3.31 -7.53 -14.75
N LEU A 20 -3.03 -8.57 -15.55
CA LEU A 20 -3.88 -9.75 -15.66
C LEU A 20 -3.91 -10.56 -14.35
N ILE A 21 -2.74 -10.84 -13.75
CA ILE A 21 -2.64 -11.61 -12.51
C ILE A 21 -3.36 -10.89 -11.38
N VAL A 22 -3.08 -9.61 -11.16
CA VAL A 22 -3.68 -8.82 -10.09
C VAL A 22 -5.19 -8.68 -10.31
N ALA A 23 -5.66 -8.47 -11.54
CA ALA A 23 -7.09 -8.40 -11.81
C ALA A 23 -7.81 -9.73 -11.50
N LYS A 24 -7.22 -10.87 -11.87
CA LYS A 24 -7.77 -12.19 -11.54
C LYS A 24 -7.77 -12.46 -10.04
N ALA A 25 -6.66 -12.15 -9.36
CA ALA A 25 -6.55 -12.27 -7.91
C ALA A 25 -7.59 -11.41 -7.18
N ALA A 26 -7.76 -10.16 -7.60
CA ALA A 26 -8.75 -9.25 -7.01
C ALA A 26 -10.19 -9.74 -7.20
N ILE A 27 -10.53 -10.27 -8.38
CA ILE A 27 -11.85 -10.88 -8.61
C ILE A 27 -12.06 -12.09 -7.69
N LEU A 28 -11.07 -12.97 -7.59
CA LEU A 28 -11.14 -14.14 -6.71
C LEU A 28 -11.25 -13.74 -5.24
N ILE A 29 -10.49 -12.72 -4.81
CA ILE A 29 -10.59 -12.14 -3.46
C ILE A 29 -12.02 -11.69 -3.20
N THR A 30 -12.63 -10.87 -4.07
CA THR A 30 -14.01 -10.41 -3.87
C THR A 30 -15.01 -11.55 -3.82
N VAL A 31 -14.89 -12.54 -4.69
CA VAL A 31 -15.82 -13.71 -4.68
C VAL A 31 -15.64 -14.55 -3.43
N ALA A 32 -14.40 -14.76 -2.97
CA ALA A 32 -14.14 -15.53 -1.76
C ALA A 32 -14.58 -14.77 -0.51
N ASP A 33 -14.28 -13.47 -0.42
CA ASP A 33 -14.71 -12.56 0.64
C ASP A 33 -16.24 -12.61 0.81
N ASP A 34 -17.01 -12.31 -0.25
CA ASP A 34 -18.48 -12.42 -0.26
C ASP A 34 -18.98 -13.80 0.16
N PHE A 35 -18.26 -14.87 -0.20
CA PHE A 35 -18.62 -16.24 0.18
C PHE A 35 -18.44 -16.47 1.69
N TYR A 36 -17.37 -15.97 2.31
CA TYR A 36 -17.20 -16.05 3.77
C TYR A 36 -18.18 -15.13 4.51
N ASP A 37 -18.51 -14.01 3.90
CA ASP A 37 -19.22 -12.92 4.55
C ASP A 37 -20.74 -13.00 4.48
N MET A 38 -21.30 -13.66 3.47
CA MET A 38 -22.73 -13.60 3.15
C MET A 38 -23.35 -14.96 2.80
N GLU A 39 -22.66 -15.78 2.00
CA GLU A 39 -23.30 -16.91 1.30
C GLU A 39 -22.95 -18.29 1.89
N GLY A 40 -21.72 -18.47 2.37
CA GLY A 40 -21.18 -19.77 2.76
C GLY A 40 -21.72 -20.26 4.11
N SER A 41 -22.12 -21.53 4.16
CA SER A 41 -22.38 -22.19 5.45
C SER A 41 -21.08 -22.43 6.22
N ILE A 42 -21.12 -22.41 7.56
CA ILE A 42 -19.92 -22.62 8.38
C ILE A 42 -19.16 -23.90 8.00
N THR A 43 -19.86 -25.00 7.70
CA THR A 43 -19.26 -26.27 7.26
C THR A 43 -18.56 -26.16 5.90
N GLU A 44 -19.12 -25.38 4.96
CA GLU A 44 -18.48 -25.14 3.66
C GLU A 44 -17.24 -24.26 3.78
N LEU A 45 -17.27 -23.27 4.68
CA LEU A 45 -16.17 -22.35 4.96
C LEU A 45 -15.02 -23.05 5.70
N GLU A 46 -15.31 -23.88 6.71
CA GLU A 46 -14.33 -24.73 7.38
C GLU A 46 -13.65 -25.67 6.39
N ALA A 47 -14.45 -26.39 5.58
CA ALA A 47 -13.91 -27.32 4.59
C ALA A 47 -13.02 -26.61 3.55
N LEU A 48 -13.43 -25.43 3.08
CA LEU A 48 -12.65 -24.62 2.14
C LEU A 48 -11.35 -24.12 2.78
N THR A 49 -11.41 -23.57 3.99
CA THR A 49 -10.25 -23.08 4.74
C THR A 49 -9.24 -24.22 4.92
N GLU A 50 -9.69 -25.38 5.39
CA GLU A 50 -8.85 -26.56 5.56
C GLU A 50 -8.23 -27.05 4.24
N ALA A 51 -9.00 -27.03 3.15
CA ALA A 51 -8.52 -27.40 1.83
C ALA A 51 -7.41 -26.45 1.35
N VAL A 52 -7.55 -25.13 1.56
CA VAL A 52 -6.50 -24.14 1.24
C VAL A 52 -5.27 -24.34 2.14
N GLN A 53 -5.46 -24.63 3.43
CA GLN A 53 -4.35 -24.95 4.35
C GLN A 53 -3.55 -26.16 3.87
N ARG A 54 -4.22 -27.26 3.54
CA ARG A 54 -3.56 -28.47 2.99
C ARG A 54 -3.11 -28.29 1.55
N TRP A 55 -3.67 -27.30 0.85
CA TRP A 55 -3.63 -27.12 -0.59
C TRP A 55 -4.14 -28.36 -1.36
N ASP A 56 -5.27 -28.91 -0.90
CA ASP A 56 -5.96 -30.07 -1.47
C ASP A 56 -7.48 -29.93 -1.37
N GLY A 57 -8.14 -29.79 -2.52
CA GLY A 57 -9.58 -29.58 -2.65
C GLY A 57 -10.38 -30.79 -3.13
N GLN A 58 -9.83 -32.02 -3.09
CA GLN A 58 -10.51 -33.21 -3.62
C GLN A 58 -11.90 -33.46 -3.01
N ASN A 59 -12.08 -33.13 -1.73
CA ASN A 59 -13.32 -33.37 -0.99
C ASN A 59 -14.31 -32.20 -1.00
N LEU A 60 -13.97 -31.08 -1.66
CA LEU A 60 -14.86 -29.93 -1.75
C LEU A 60 -15.99 -30.15 -2.77
N ARG A 61 -17.09 -29.42 -2.59
CA ARG A 61 -18.25 -29.42 -3.50
C ARG A 61 -18.71 -27.98 -3.76
N SER A 62 -19.60 -27.81 -4.74
CA SER A 62 -20.32 -26.55 -5.00
C SER A 62 -19.40 -25.32 -5.12
N HIS A 63 -19.76 -24.22 -4.45
CA HIS A 63 -19.03 -22.96 -4.42
C HIS A 63 -17.61 -23.13 -3.89
N SER A 64 -17.41 -23.84 -2.76
CA SER A 64 -16.08 -24.07 -2.19
C SER A 64 -15.13 -24.75 -3.18
N LYS A 65 -15.62 -25.76 -3.94
CA LYS A 65 -14.81 -26.41 -4.98
C LYS A 65 -14.43 -25.44 -6.09
N THR A 66 -15.38 -24.62 -6.53
CA THR A 66 -15.17 -23.65 -7.61
C THR A 66 -14.14 -22.58 -7.20
N ILE A 67 -14.24 -22.07 -5.97
CA ILE A 67 -13.30 -21.09 -5.42
C ILE A 67 -11.91 -21.71 -5.31
N PHE A 68 -11.79 -22.91 -4.73
CA PHE A 68 -10.51 -23.60 -4.58
C PHE A 68 -9.86 -23.92 -5.94
N ASP A 69 -10.61 -24.45 -6.90
CA ASP A 69 -10.06 -24.78 -8.23
C ASP A 69 -9.59 -23.53 -8.98
N THR A 70 -10.35 -22.43 -8.86
CA THR A 70 -9.96 -21.16 -9.45
C THR A 70 -8.71 -20.59 -8.78
N LEU A 71 -8.60 -20.74 -7.45
CA LEU A 71 -7.41 -20.36 -6.69
C LEU A 71 -6.18 -21.17 -7.10
N ASP A 72 -6.29 -22.50 -7.13
CA ASP A 72 -5.18 -23.37 -7.50
C ASP A 72 -4.74 -23.14 -8.96
N ASP A 73 -5.69 -22.94 -9.88
CA ASP A 73 -5.40 -22.58 -11.27
C ASP A 73 -4.65 -21.25 -11.37
N LEU A 74 -5.13 -20.21 -10.68
CA LEU A 74 -4.50 -18.90 -10.64
C LEU A 74 -3.06 -19.00 -10.12
N VAL A 75 -2.87 -19.65 -8.97
CA VAL A 75 -1.58 -19.77 -8.29
C VAL A 75 -0.60 -20.59 -9.13
N THR A 76 -1.05 -21.76 -9.63
CA THR A 76 -0.22 -22.67 -10.43
C THR A 76 0.16 -22.05 -11.77
N LYS A 77 -0.78 -21.45 -12.50
CA LYS A 77 -0.48 -20.77 -13.78
C LYS A 77 0.41 -19.55 -13.58
N THR A 78 0.22 -18.79 -12.51
CA THR A 78 1.08 -17.65 -12.20
C THR A 78 2.51 -18.12 -11.92
N ALA A 79 2.70 -19.16 -11.12
CA ALA A 79 4.03 -19.72 -10.87
C ALA A 79 4.68 -20.26 -12.15
N ALA A 80 3.91 -20.88 -13.06
CA ALA A 80 4.41 -21.41 -14.33
C ALA A 80 4.92 -20.37 -15.33
N THR A 81 4.73 -19.08 -15.06
CA THR A 81 5.32 -17.99 -15.86
C THR A 81 6.82 -17.81 -15.64
N TYR A 82 7.37 -18.33 -14.52
CA TYR A 82 8.81 -18.32 -14.27
C TYR A 82 9.51 -19.41 -15.08
N HIS A 83 10.59 -19.04 -15.78
CA HIS A 83 11.35 -19.97 -16.61
C HIS A 83 12.26 -20.91 -15.81
N LEU A 84 12.75 -20.47 -14.65
CA LEU A 84 13.63 -21.25 -13.79
C LEU A 84 12.81 -22.08 -12.79
N GLN A 85 12.96 -23.41 -12.84
CA GLN A 85 12.21 -24.33 -11.98
C GLN A 85 12.36 -24.06 -10.48
N GLN A 86 13.56 -23.63 -10.05
CA GLN A 86 13.80 -23.26 -8.65
C GLN A 86 13.00 -22.01 -8.25
N GLU A 87 12.91 -21.01 -9.13
CA GLU A 87 12.14 -19.79 -8.87
C GLU A 87 10.64 -20.07 -8.89
N GLN A 88 10.18 -20.87 -9.86
CA GLN A 88 8.79 -21.34 -9.93
C GLN A 88 8.38 -22.04 -8.63
N THR A 89 9.18 -23.00 -8.16
CA THR A 89 8.88 -23.80 -6.96
C THR A 89 8.84 -22.92 -5.71
N ARG A 90 9.79 -21.98 -5.60
CA ARG A 90 9.86 -21.04 -4.49
C ARG A 90 8.65 -20.10 -4.47
N PHE A 91 8.38 -19.44 -5.60
CA PHE A 91 7.25 -18.53 -5.76
C PHE A 91 5.91 -19.24 -5.51
N LEU A 92 5.75 -20.47 -6.04
CA LEU A 92 4.54 -21.26 -5.81
C LEU A 92 4.29 -21.45 -4.31
N LYS A 93 5.31 -21.83 -3.55
CA LYS A 93 5.19 -22.03 -2.11
C LYS A 93 4.77 -20.74 -1.40
N GLU A 94 5.48 -19.65 -1.64
CA GLU A 94 5.23 -18.37 -0.96
C GLU A 94 3.88 -17.77 -1.36
N PHE A 95 3.46 -17.92 -2.61
CA PHE A 95 2.14 -17.44 -3.03
C PHE A 95 1.01 -18.24 -2.38
N ARG A 96 1.19 -19.57 -2.23
CA ARG A 96 0.26 -20.41 -1.45
C ARG A 96 0.19 -19.99 0.01
N ASP A 97 1.32 -19.65 0.63
CA ASP A 97 1.37 -19.23 2.03
C ASP A 97 0.61 -17.90 2.27
N ILE A 98 0.67 -16.95 1.33
CA ILE A 98 -0.12 -15.70 1.39
C ILE A 98 -1.63 -15.97 1.27
N TRP A 99 -2.03 -16.85 0.34
CA TRP A 99 -3.44 -17.21 0.22
C TRP A 99 -3.96 -17.98 1.45
N ARG A 100 -3.11 -18.80 2.07
CA ARG A 100 -3.44 -19.51 3.30
C ARG A 100 -3.79 -18.58 4.45
N GLU A 101 -2.97 -17.56 4.71
CA GLU A 101 -3.28 -16.59 5.78
C GLU A 101 -4.52 -15.75 5.43
N THR A 102 -4.72 -15.39 4.16
CA THR A 102 -5.91 -14.61 3.75
C THR A 102 -7.20 -15.38 4.03
N PHE A 103 -7.25 -16.67 3.65
CA PHE A 103 -8.41 -17.52 3.94
C PHE A 103 -8.59 -17.79 5.44
N LEU A 104 -7.50 -17.89 6.20
CA LEU A 104 -7.59 -17.99 7.66
C LEU A 104 -8.15 -16.73 8.30
N SER A 105 -7.74 -15.54 7.85
CA SER A 105 -8.26 -14.29 8.39
C SER A 105 -9.76 -14.12 8.14
N TRP A 106 -10.26 -14.51 6.96
CA TRP A 106 -11.71 -14.51 6.69
C TRP A 106 -12.45 -15.51 7.59
N MET A 107 -11.88 -16.70 7.81
CA MET A 107 -12.45 -17.66 8.74
C MET A 107 -12.47 -17.14 10.18
N THR A 108 -11.44 -16.40 10.60
CA THR A 108 -11.37 -15.74 11.91
C THR A 108 -12.46 -14.68 12.05
N GLU A 109 -12.61 -13.77 11.07
CA GLU A 109 -13.66 -12.74 11.09
C GLU A 109 -15.07 -13.37 11.11
N LYS A 110 -15.28 -14.41 10.30
CA LYS A 110 -16.53 -15.18 10.31
C LYS A 110 -16.80 -15.81 11.68
N THR A 111 -15.78 -16.39 12.31
CA THR A 111 -15.90 -16.98 13.65
C THR A 111 -16.26 -15.92 14.70
N TRP A 112 -15.67 -14.73 14.63
CA TRP A 112 -16.02 -13.62 15.51
C TRP A 112 -17.49 -13.21 15.34
N SER A 113 -17.92 -13.05 14.08
CA SER A 113 -19.31 -12.72 13.75
C SER A 113 -20.30 -13.76 14.25
N ASP A 114 -20.01 -15.06 14.09
CA ASP A 114 -20.93 -16.14 14.49
C ASP A 114 -20.99 -16.36 16.01
N THR A 115 -19.89 -16.13 16.72
CA THR A 115 -19.81 -16.30 18.17
C THR A 115 -20.18 -15.04 18.96
N GLY A 116 -20.26 -13.89 18.28
CA GLY A 116 -20.40 -12.58 18.93
C GLY A 116 -19.16 -12.18 19.73
N TYR A 117 -18.00 -12.78 19.44
CA TYR A 117 -16.74 -12.40 20.08
C TYR A 117 -16.36 -10.98 19.64
N LEU A 118 -16.09 -10.11 20.62
CA LEU A 118 -15.65 -8.76 20.37
C LEU A 118 -14.11 -8.70 20.52
N PRO A 119 -13.33 -8.67 19.43
CA PRO A 119 -11.89 -8.49 19.53
C PRO A 119 -11.56 -7.09 20.06
N SER A 120 -10.38 -6.94 20.66
CA SER A 120 -9.83 -5.59 20.89
C SER A 120 -9.54 -4.88 19.56
N MET A 121 -9.46 -3.54 19.55
CA MET A 121 -9.05 -2.81 18.34
C MET A 121 -7.70 -3.28 17.75
N GLU A 122 -6.73 -3.66 18.59
CA GLU A 122 -5.43 -4.17 18.15
C GLU A 122 -5.57 -5.55 17.48
N GLU A 123 -6.26 -6.49 18.13
CA GLU A 123 -6.54 -7.83 17.59
C GLU A 123 -7.33 -7.75 16.28
N TYR A 124 -8.33 -6.87 16.21
CA TYR A 124 -9.08 -6.62 14.99
C TYR A 124 -8.17 -6.11 13.87
N LEU A 125 -7.30 -5.13 14.15
CA LEU A 125 -6.44 -4.58 13.11
C LEU A 125 -5.47 -5.63 12.57
N GLU A 126 -4.90 -6.48 13.43
CA GLU A 126 -3.99 -7.55 13.00
C GLU A 126 -4.64 -8.52 12.02
N THR A 127 -5.87 -8.96 12.30
CA THR A 127 -6.64 -9.81 11.38
C THR A 127 -7.10 -9.02 10.14
N GLY A 128 -7.63 -7.81 10.34
CA GLY A 128 -8.16 -6.93 9.30
C GLY A 128 -7.13 -6.51 8.25
N MET A 129 -5.87 -6.38 8.67
CA MET A 129 -4.72 -6.14 7.77
C MET A 129 -4.51 -7.29 6.78
N VAL A 130 -4.81 -8.52 7.19
CA VAL A 130 -4.68 -9.71 6.35
C VAL A 130 -5.95 -9.92 5.51
N SER A 131 -7.14 -9.80 6.11
CA SER A 131 -8.43 -10.04 5.44
C SER A 131 -8.72 -9.06 4.30
N ILE A 132 -8.26 -7.81 4.40
CA ILE A 132 -8.36 -6.82 3.29
C ILE A 132 -7.57 -7.24 2.03
N ALA A 133 -6.69 -8.24 2.15
CA ALA A 133 -5.98 -8.92 1.06
C ALA A 133 -5.13 -8.02 0.13
N ALA A 134 -4.81 -6.78 0.54
CA ALA A 134 -3.97 -5.87 -0.24
C ALA A 134 -2.56 -6.44 -0.49
N HIS A 135 -2.01 -7.16 0.48
CA HIS A 135 -0.71 -7.84 0.38
C HIS A 135 -0.73 -8.99 -0.64
N THR A 136 -1.83 -9.74 -0.70
CA THR A 136 -2.11 -10.81 -1.68
C THR A 136 -2.13 -10.31 -3.13
N LEU A 137 -2.37 -9.01 -3.34
CA LEU A 137 -2.28 -8.37 -4.65
C LEU A 137 -0.88 -7.82 -4.94
N VAL A 138 -0.33 -7.03 -4.01
CA VAL A 138 0.87 -6.20 -4.27
C VAL A 138 2.17 -6.99 -4.26
N LEU A 139 2.28 -8.03 -3.42
CA LEU A 139 3.49 -8.84 -3.29
C LEU A 139 3.76 -9.66 -4.55
N PRO A 140 2.84 -10.52 -5.06
CA PRO A 140 3.11 -11.25 -6.30
C PRO A 140 3.44 -10.32 -7.46
N ALA A 141 2.70 -9.21 -7.62
CA ALA A 141 2.98 -8.19 -8.62
C ALA A 141 4.39 -7.59 -8.49
N SER A 142 4.83 -7.32 -7.26
CA SER A 142 6.17 -6.82 -6.97
C SER A 142 7.27 -7.76 -7.44
N ARG A 143 7.08 -9.08 -7.27
CA ARG A 143 8.08 -10.08 -7.70
C ARG A 143 8.25 -10.13 -9.23
N PHE A 144 7.16 -9.90 -9.97
CA PHE A 144 7.20 -9.78 -11.42
C PHE A 144 7.89 -8.48 -11.88
N LEU A 145 7.69 -7.37 -11.16
CA LEU A 145 8.38 -6.10 -11.45
C LEU A 145 9.88 -6.14 -11.12
N CYS A 146 10.26 -6.84 -10.06
CA CYS A 146 11.65 -6.92 -9.64
C CYS A 146 11.99 -8.31 -9.12
N GLN A 147 12.60 -9.13 -9.99
CA GLN A 147 12.94 -10.51 -9.64
C GLN A 147 14.03 -10.63 -8.57
N LYS A 148 14.75 -9.54 -8.27
CA LYS A 148 15.80 -9.51 -7.23
C LYS A 148 15.25 -9.34 -5.81
N LEU A 149 13.94 -9.12 -5.65
CA LEU A 149 13.34 -8.94 -4.33
C LEU A 149 13.50 -10.20 -3.47
N PRO A 150 13.88 -10.06 -2.18
CA PRO A 150 13.98 -11.19 -1.28
C PRO A 150 12.60 -11.80 -1.06
N VAL A 151 12.45 -13.07 -1.42
CA VAL A 151 11.13 -13.72 -1.35
C VAL A 151 10.75 -14.13 0.08
N GLU A 152 11.69 -13.99 1.03
CA GLU A 152 11.42 -14.09 2.47
C GLU A 152 10.39 -13.06 2.98
N GLU A 153 10.20 -11.96 2.25
CA GLU A 153 9.24 -10.90 2.57
C GLU A 153 7.79 -11.29 2.24
N PHE A 154 7.58 -12.40 1.53
CA PHE A 154 6.27 -12.95 1.18
C PHE A 154 5.76 -13.91 2.24
N LYS A 155 6.58 -14.19 3.26
CA LYS A 155 6.19 -15.10 4.33
C LYS A 155 5.30 -14.35 5.31
N PRO A 156 4.14 -14.93 5.68
CA PRO A 156 3.30 -14.42 6.75
C PRO A 156 4.13 -14.00 7.97
N GLY A 157 3.87 -12.79 8.48
CA GLY A 157 4.58 -12.22 9.63
C GLY A 157 5.95 -11.60 9.35
N LYS A 158 6.49 -11.69 8.14
CA LYS A 158 7.79 -11.09 7.75
C LYS A 158 7.67 -9.88 6.83
N TYR A 159 6.48 -9.28 6.77
CA TYR A 159 6.21 -8.10 5.94
C TYR A 159 7.07 -6.91 6.33
N ARG A 160 7.61 -6.22 5.32
CA ARG A 160 8.23 -4.92 5.50
C ARG A 160 7.20 -3.89 5.93
N ASP A 161 7.67 -2.83 6.59
CA ASP A 161 6.80 -1.78 7.11
C ASP A 161 5.94 -1.15 6.03
N ILE A 162 6.45 -0.92 4.81
CA ILE A 162 5.64 -0.41 3.68
C ILE A 162 4.43 -1.31 3.35
N THR A 163 4.57 -2.63 3.45
CA THR A 163 3.49 -3.59 3.18
C THR A 163 2.52 -3.63 4.36
N LYS A 164 3.01 -3.61 5.60
CA LYS A 164 2.17 -3.51 6.81
C LYS A 164 1.35 -2.23 6.83
N LEU A 165 1.99 -1.09 6.53
CA LEU A 165 1.34 0.21 6.45
C LEU A 165 0.33 0.28 5.32
N LEU A 166 0.62 -0.37 4.18
CA LEU A 166 -0.35 -0.55 3.11
C LEU A 166 -1.58 -1.30 3.63
N MET A 167 -1.41 -2.51 4.16
CA MET A 167 -2.48 -3.35 4.70
C MET A 167 -3.34 -2.60 5.73
N ALA A 168 -2.71 -1.97 6.72
CA ALA A 168 -3.40 -1.24 7.78
C ALA A 168 -4.21 -0.07 7.22
N SER A 169 -3.59 0.78 6.39
CA SER A 169 -4.29 1.94 5.83
C SER A 169 -5.41 1.52 4.88
N THR A 170 -5.26 0.43 4.13
CA THR A 170 -6.33 -0.09 3.26
C THR A 170 -7.53 -0.62 4.03
N ARG A 171 -7.31 -1.28 5.18
CA ARG A 171 -8.40 -1.69 6.08
C ARG A 171 -9.09 -0.47 6.70
N LEU A 172 -8.31 0.45 7.27
CA LEU A 172 -8.85 1.63 7.95
C LEU A 172 -9.64 2.55 7.00
N VAL A 173 -9.16 2.77 5.76
CA VAL A 173 -9.93 3.58 4.79
C VAL A 173 -11.22 2.88 4.39
N ASN A 174 -11.20 1.55 4.24
CA ASN A 174 -12.41 0.77 3.97
C ASN A 174 -13.42 0.91 5.11
N ASP A 175 -13.02 0.67 6.37
CA ASP A 175 -13.88 0.79 7.56
C ASP A 175 -14.58 2.15 7.63
N THR A 176 -13.85 3.23 7.36
CA THR A 176 -14.42 4.58 7.46
C THR A 176 -15.56 4.84 6.46
N GLN A 177 -15.70 4.01 5.43
CA GLN A 177 -16.77 4.11 4.42
C GLN A 177 -17.76 2.94 4.44
N SER A 178 -17.34 1.74 4.88
CA SER A 178 -18.21 0.57 4.91
C SER A 178 -18.93 0.40 6.24
N TYR A 179 -18.54 1.13 7.31
CA TYR A 179 -18.99 0.81 8.67
C TYR A 179 -20.51 0.76 8.85
N GLN A 180 -21.27 1.63 8.18
CA GLN A 180 -22.73 1.66 8.30
C GLN A 180 -23.38 0.40 7.72
N LYS A 181 -22.87 -0.06 6.58
CA LYS A 181 -23.34 -1.29 5.93
C LYS A 181 -22.98 -2.50 6.78
N GLU A 182 -21.72 -2.59 7.18
CA GLU A 182 -21.23 -3.70 8.01
C GLU A 182 -21.97 -3.78 9.35
N GLN A 183 -22.23 -2.63 10.01
CA GLN A 183 -23.03 -2.58 11.22
C GLN A 183 -24.46 -3.11 11.00
N ALA A 184 -25.09 -2.77 9.87
CA ALA A 184 -26.42 -3.29 9.52
C ALA A 184 -26.42 -4.79 9.26
N ASP A 185 -25.30 -5.33 8.75
CA ASP A 185 -25.06 -6.75 8.54
C ASP A 185 -24.61 -7.48 9.83
N GLY A 186 -24.55 -6.78 10.97
CA GLY A 186 -24.11 -7.32 12.25
C GLY A 186 -22.60 -7.59 12.35
N LYS A 187 -21.82 -7.03 11.42
CA LYS A 187 -20.37 -7.16 11.35
C LYS A 187 -19.68 -6.02 12.09
N MET A 188 -18.50 -6.36 12.58
CA MET A 188 -17.66 -5.43 13.34
C MET A 188 -16.61 -4.80 12.43
N ASN A 189 -16.27 -3.56 12.74
CA ASN A 189 -15.18 -2.81 12.14
C ASN A 189 -14.55 -1.86 13.15
N MET A 190 -13.43 -1.24 12.79
CA MET A 190 -12.68 -0.36 13.68
C MET A 190 -13.53 0.79 14.23
N VAL A 191 -14.45 1.36 13.44
CA VAL A 191 -15.33 2.45 13.88
C VAL A 191 -16.29 1.97 14.97
N THR A 192 -16.98 0.85 14.73
CA THR A 192 -17.92 0.26 15.69
C THR A 192 -17.23 -0.29 16.94
N LEU A 193 -16.01 -0.81 16.81
CA LEU A 193 -15.18 -1.27 17.93
C LEU A 193 -14.79 -0.10 18.82
N HIS A 194 -14.28 1.00 18.24
CA HIS A 194 -13.97 2.21 19.00
C HIS A 194 -15.21 2.74 19.73
N LEU A 195 -16.37 2.80 19.06
CA LEU A 195 -17.63 3.24 19.67
C LEU A 195 -18.02 2.37 20.87
N ASN A 196 -17.85 1.05 20.77
CA ASN A 196 -18.15 0.11 21.86
C ASN A 196 -17.18 0.25 23.04
N GLU A 197 -15.90 0.50 22.78
CA GLU A 197 -14.87 0.68 23.82
C GLU A 197 -14.95 2.07 24.49
N ASN A 198 -15.62 3.04 23.87
CA ASN A 198 -15.69 4.44 24.33
C ASN A 198 -17.15 4.94 24.44
N PRO A 199 -17.87 4.64 25.55
CA PRO A 199 -19.31 4.94 25.68
C PRO A 199 -19.70 6.43 25.66
N GLU A 200 -18.73 7.33 25.83
CA GLU A 200 -18.94 8.79 25.79
C GLU A 200 -18.79 9.35 24.35
N ALA A 201 -18.22 8.58 23.43
CA ALA A 201 -18.01 8.98 22.04
C ALA A 201 -19.29 8.77 21.23
N ASP A 202 -19.56 9.67 20.28
CA ASP A 202 -20.55 9.40 19.24
C ASP A 202 -19.91 8.75 18.00
N ILE A 203 -20.72 8.55 16.96
CA ILE A 203 -20.26 7.93 15.72
C ILE A 203 -19.27 8.82 14.97
N ASP A 204 -19.44 10.15 15.00
CA ASP A 204 -18.57 11.09 14.31
C ASP A 204 -17.20 11.15 15.00
N ASP A 205 -17.18 11.11 16.34
CA ASP A 205 -15.96 10.97 17.14
C ASP A 205 -15.20 9.69 16.78
N SER A 206 -15.90 8.57 16.66
CA SER A 206 -15.30 7.27 16.31
C SER A 206 -14.75 7.24 14.88
N VAL A 207 -15.49 7.82 13.92
CA VAL A 207 -14.99 7.99 12.54
C VAL A 207 -13.76 8.90 12.51
N ALA A 208 -13.76 10.00 13.28
CA ALA A 208 -12.62 10.91 13.37
C ALA A 208 -11.39 10.24 13.99
N TYR A 209 -11.57 9.41 15.01
CA TYR A 209 -10.52 8.61 15.61
C TYR A 209 -9.86 7.67 14.59
N VAL A 210 -10.65 6.89 13.86
CA VAL A 210 -10.12 5.95 12.84
C VAL A 210 -9.41 6.71 11.71
N LYS A 211 -9.97 7.85 11.27
CA LYS A 211 -9.31 8.73 10.29
C LYS A 211 -7.98 9.28 10.79
N HIS A 212 -7.88 9.62 12.06
CA HIS A 212 -6.62 10.08 12.64
C HIS A 212 -5.53 8.99 12.58
N ILE A 213 -5.87 7.74 12.93
CA ILE A 213 -4.94 6.60 12.80
C ILE A 213 -4.54 6.41 11.34
N LEU A 214 -5.52 6.43 10.42
CA LEU A 214 -5.28 6.32 8.98
C LEU A 214 -4.32 7.41 8.47
N ASP A 215 -4.50 8.65 8.91
CA ASP A 215 -3.65 9.78 8.51
C ASP A 215 -2.20 9.58 8.98
N GLU A 216 -1.99 9.15 10.23
CA GLU A 216 -0.64 8.87 10.75
C GLU A 216 0.03 7.72 9.98
N LYS A 217 -0.69 6.61 9.76
CA LYS A 217 -0.17 5.47 8.97
C LYS A 217 0.11 5.83 7.53
N THR A 218 -0.72 6.69 6.92
CA THR A 218 -0.51 7.20 5.56
C THR A 218 0.73 8.09 5.49
N LYS A 219 0.98 8.93 6.50
CA LYS A 219 2.21 9.76 6.57
C LYS A 219 3.46 8.88 6.67
N GLU A 220 3.46 7.89 7.58
CA GLU A 220 4.55 6.91 7.71
C GLU A 220 4.80 6.18 6.38
N PHE A 221 3.72 5.74 5.72
CA PHE A 221 3.79 5.08 4.41
C PHE A 221 4.41 5.98 3.34
N LEU A 222 3.95 7.23 3.23
CA LEU A 222 4.45 8.19 2.25
C LEU A 222 5.90 8.58 2.51
N GLN A 223 6.32 8.64 3.77
CA GLN A 223 7.72 8.87 4.12
C GLN A 223 8.62 7.79 3.52
N ILE A 224 8.27 6.50 3.69
CA ILE A 224 9.03 5.39 3.10
C ILE A 224 9.03 5.45 1.57
N VAL A 225 7.87 5.74 0.97
CA VAL A 225 7.73 5.80 -0.50
C VAL A 225 8.60 6.90 -1.12
N LEU A 226 8.62 8.09 -0.51
CA LEU A 226 9.28 9.30 -1.00
C LEU A 226 10.77 9.40 -0.63
N GLU A 227 11.27 8.53 0.24
CA GLU A 227 12.68 8.53 0.62
C GLU A 227 13.58 8.14 -0.58
N ASP A 228 14.39 9.09 -1.05
CA ASP A 228 15.23 8.94 -2.26
C ASP A 228 16.63 8.35 -1.96
N SER A 229 17.06 8.29 -0.70
CA SER A 229 18.48 8.16 -0.36
C SER A 229 18.78 7.34 0.90
N SER A 230 18.48 6.04 0.90
CA SER A 230 18.99 5.07 1.92
C SER A 230 18.41 3.65 1.75
N SER A 231 17.31 3.49 1.02
CA SER A 231 16.55 2.24 1.02
C SER A 231 17.13 1.17 0.09
N ASP A 232 17.39 -0.03 0.61
CA ASP A 232 17.66 -1.26 -0.17
C ASP A 232 16.50 -1.66 -1.11
N MET A 233 15.39 -0.92 -1.06
CA MET A 233 14.15 -1.21 -1.78
C MET A 233 14.15 -0.59 -3.19
N PRO A 234 13.82 -1.36 -4.24
CA PRO A 234 13.66 -0.83 -5.58
C PRO A 234 12.57 0.26 -5.66
N LYS A 235 12.81 1.32 -6.44
CA LYS A 235 11.82 2.39 -6.67
C LYS A 235 10.50 1.86 -7.25
N SER A 236 10.58 0.87 -8.15
CA SER A 236 9.40 0.20 -8.72
C SER A 236 8.53 -0.49 -7.67
N PHE A 237 9.14 -1.09 -6.65
CA PHE A 237 8.44 -1.71 -5.53
C PHE A 237 7.66 -0.68 -4.71
N ARG A 238 8.31 0.44 -4.35
CA ARG A 238 7.67 1.55 -3.61
C ARG A 238 6.52 2.17 -4.40
N HIS A 239 6.74 2.40 -5.69
CA HIS A 239 5.71 2.94 -6.58
C HIS A 239 4.52 1.98 -6.72
N LEU A 240 4.75 0.67 -6.82
CA LEU A 240 3.66 -0.30 -6.90
C LEU A 240 2.82 -0.31 -5.62
N HIS A 241 3.45 -0.23 -4.44
CA HIS A 241 2.72 -0.09 -3.17
C HIS A 241 1.91 1.21 -3.12
N LEU A 242 2.50 2.34 -3.55
CA LEU A 242 1.78 3.61 -3.64
C LEU A 242 0.59 3.53 -4.60
N SER A 243 0.78 2.87 -5.75
CA SER A 243 -0.27 2.62 -6.72
C SER A 243 -1.41 1.79 -6.12
N CYS A 244 -1.09 0.75 -5.34
CA CYS A 244 -2.08 -0.04 -4.61
C CYS A 244 -2.86 0.83 -3.61
N MET A 245 -2.16 1.61 -2.77
CA MET A 245 -2.79 2.53 -1.81
C MET A 245 -3.78 3.48 -2.50
N LYS A 246 -3.36 4.08 -3.62
CA LYS A 246 -4.19 5.02 -4.39
C LYS A 246 -5.45 4.38 -4.96
N VAL A 247 -5.43 3.08 -5.28
CA VAL A 247 -6.64 2.35 -5.70
C VAL A 247 -7.64 2.25 -4.56
N PHE A 248 -7.20 1.86 -3.37
CA PHE A 248 -8.08 1.79 -2.21
C PHE A 248 -8.61 3.17 -1.82
N GLN A 249 -7.78 4.22 -1.88
CA GLN A 249 -8.25 5.59 -1.71
C GLN A 249 -9.25 6.00 -2.79
N MET A 250 -9.01 5.65 -4.06
CA MET A 250 -9.98 5.90 -5.12
C MET A 250 -11.32 5.25 -4.79
N PHE A 251 -11.33 4.04 -4.23
CA PHE A 251 -12.58 3.35 -3.86
C PHE A 251 -13.25 3.86 -2.59
N PHE A 252 -12.49 4.33 -1.61
CA PHE A 252 -12.97 4.53 -0.24
C PHE A 252 -12.61 5.90 0.39
N ASN A 253 -12.08 6.88 -0.34
CA ASN A 253 -11.69 8.15 0.29
C ASN A 253 -12.84 9.16 0.44
N SER A 254 -13.98 8.93 -0.20
CA SER A 254 -15.13 9.86 -0.17
C SER A 254 -16.46 9.18 0.07
N THR A 255 -16.62 7.98 -0.47
CA THR A 255 -17.76 7.08 -0.28
C THR A 255 -17.27 5.67 -0.59
N ASN A 256 -18.09 4.64 -0.36
CA ASN A 256 -17.84 3.28 -0.81
C ASN A 256 -18.21 3.12 -2.30
N LEU A 257 -17.30 3.51 -3.19
CA LEU A 257 -17.49 3.39 -4.64
C LEU A 257 -17.37 1.94 -5.13
N TYR A 258 -16.75 1.06 -4.36
CA TYR A 258 -16.56 -0.34 -4.76
C TYR A 258 -17.89 -1.10 -4.83
N ASP A 259 -18.78 -0.84 -3.87
CA ASP A 259 -20.12 -1.43 -3.81
C ASP A 259 -21.13 -0.76 -4.75
N SER A 260 -20.77 0.40 -5.32
CA SER A 260 -21.65 1.14 -6.23
C SER A 260 -21.70 0.50 -7.62
N LYS A 261 -22.90 0.24 -8.13
CA LYS A 261 -23.09 -0.32 -9.48
C LYS A 261 -22.82 0.69 -10.61
N GLU A 262 -22.81 1.99 -10.31
CA GLU A 262 -22.90 3.04 -11.33
C GLU A 262 -21.77 4.07 -11.25
N ASP A 263 -21.28 4.40 -10.05
CA ASP A 263 -20.43 5.59 -9.84
C ASP A 263 -19.06 5.51 -10.54
N LEU A 264 -18.56 4.30 -10.82
CA LEU A 264 -17.30 4.11 -11.53
C LEU A 264 -17.46 3.92 -13.04
N ILE A 265 -18.69 3.76 -13.56
CA ILE A 265 -18.93 3.46 -14.98
C ILE A 265 -18.34 4.54 -15.90
N ASP A 266 -18.55 5.83 -15.58
CA ASP A 266 -18.03 6.92 -16.40
C ASP A 266 -16.49 6.99 -16.38
N ASN A 267 -15.89 6.80 -15.19
CA ASN A 267 -14.43 6.72 -15.03
C ASN A 267 -13.83 5.57 -15.85
N ILE A 268 -14.47 4.39 -15.83
CA ILE A 268 -14.08 3.21 -16.62
C ILE A 268 -14.19 3.50 -18.12
N LYS A 269 -15.30 4.10 -18.56
CA LYS A 269 -15.50 4.48 -19.96
C LYS A 269 -14.40 5.42 -20.42
N LYS A 270 -14.10 6.47 -19.67
CA LYS A 270 -13.05 7.45 -19.97
C LYS A 270 -11.65 6.83 -20.01
N ALA A 271 -11.35 5.90 -19.10
CA ALA A 271 -10.02 5.30 -19.01
C ALA A 271 -9.75 4.20 -20.05
N ILE A 272 -10.77 3.44 -20.47
CA ILE A 272 -10.58 2.22 -21.26
C ILE A 272 -11.24 2.29 -22.65
N HIS A 273 -12.39 2.94 -22.76
CA HIS A 273 -13.25 2.80 -23.94
C HIS A 273 -13.33 4.05 -24.81
N ILE A 274 -13.25 5.24 -24.20
CA ILE A 274 -13.37 6.51 -24.91
C ILE A 274 -11.96 6.97 -25.31
N PRO A 275 -11.62 7.00 -26.61
CA PRO A 275 -10.35 7.57 -27.05
C PRO A 275 -10.32 9.08 -26.78
N PRO A 276 -9.16 9.66 -26.43
CA PRO A 276 -9.03 11.10 -26.32
C PRO A 276 -9.37 11.78 -27.66
N ASP A 277 -10.16 12.85 -27.59
CA ASP A 277 -10.52 13.63 -28.77
C ASP A 277 -9.36 14.55 -29.16
N TYR A 278 -8.75 14.26 -30.31
CA TYR A 278 -7.65 15.05 -30.87
C TYR A 278 -8.13 16.17 -31.82
N THR A 279 -9.45 16.33 -32.03
CA THR A 279 -9.98 17.33 -32.96
C THR A 279 -9.98 18.75 -32.43
N GLN A 280 -9.78 18.93 -31.12
CA GLN A 280 -9.37 20.20 -30.54
C GLN A 280 -7.85 20.22 -30.44
N THR A 281 -7.19 20.83 -31.42
CA THR A 281 -5.88 21.43 -31.12
C THR A 281 -6.16 22.50 -30.08
N PRO A 282 -5.65 22.41 -28.84
CA PRO A 282 -5.68 23.56 -27.98
C PRO A 282 -4.88 24.64 -28.71
N ASP A 283 -5.45 25.82 -28.91
CA ASP A 283 -4.67 27.03 -29.23
C ASP A 283 -3.86 27.45 -27.99
N HIS A 284 -3.03 26.53 -27.52
CA HIS A 284 -2.00 26.72 -26.53
C HIS A 284 -0.68 26.54 -27.25
N ARG A 285 -0.38 27.50 -28.12
CA ARG A 285 0.94 28.10 -28.00
C ARG A 285 1.05 28.55 -26.54
N VAL A 286 1.55 27.68 -25.67
CA VAL A 286 2.05 28.08 -24.37
C VAL A 286 3.05 29.18 -24.69
N LYS A 287 2.67 30.44 -24.45
CA LYS A 287 3.61 31.54 -24.54
C LYS A 287 4.78 31.10 -23.65
N PRO A 288 6.02 31.08 -24.16
CA PRO A 288 7.17 30.79 -23.33
C PRO A 288 7.04 31.64 -22.06
N LEU A 289 7.16 31.00 -20.89
CA LEU A 289 7.27 31.72 -19.63
C LEU A 289 8.28 32.85 -19.85
N PRO A 290 7.95 34.11 -19.54
CA PRO A 290 8.88 35.20 -19.74
C PRO A 290 10.16 34.86 -18.97
N MET A 291 11.26 34.74 -19.71
CA MET A 291 12.57 34.54 -19.12
C MET A 291 12.79 35.63 -18.07
N PRO A 292 13.24 35.30 -16.85
CA PRO A 292 13.56 36.31 -15.87
C PRO A 292 14.57 37.28 -16.50
N SER A 293 14.20 38.56 -16.47
CA SER A 293 15.02 39.65 -16.99
C SER A 293 16.46 39.49 -16.49
N SER A 294 17.43 39.48 -17.41
CA SER A 294 18.85 39.48 -17.10
C SER A 294 19.35 40.82 -16.53
N ALA A 295 18.44 41.70 -16.11
CA ALA A 295 18.80 42.93 -15.43
C ALA A 295 19.11 42.63 -13.94
N PRO A 296 20.30 42.99 -13.44
CA PRO A 296 20.57 42.90 -12.01
C PRO A 296 19.58 43.80 -11.26
N PRO A 297 19.04 43.36 -10.10
CA PRO A 297 18.15 44.20 -9.32
C PRO A 297 18.89 45.46 -8.84
N GLU A 298 18.30 46.63 -9.07
CA GLU A 298 18.75 47.90 -8.50
C GLU A 298 18.86 47.77 -6.98
N LYS A 299 20.01 48.20 -6.44
CA LYS A 299 20.23 48.28 -4.99
C LYS A 299 19.20 49.22 -4.36
N LYS A 300 18.18 48.67 -3.71
CA LYS A 300 17.32 49.41 -2.79
C LYS A 300 17.65 49.01 -1.34
N ASN A 301 17.75 50.04 -0.52
CA ASN A 301 18.39 50.07 0.79
C ASN A 301 17.94 48.94 1.74
N VAL A 302 18.93 48.22 2.30
CA VAL A 302 18.75 47.23 3.36
C VAL A 302 18.39 47.96 4.65
N VAL A 303 17.13 47.83 5.09
CA VAL A 303 16.76 48.12 6.48
C VAL A 303 17.17 46.91 7.32
N LYS A 304 18.18 47.10 8.18
CA LYS A 304 18.62 46.08 9.16
C LYS A 304 17.54 45.91 10.22
N ILE A 305 16.97 44.71 10.31
CA ILE A 305 16.24 44.26 11.50
C ILE A 305 17.11 43.18 12.15
N ALA A 306 17.67 43.50 13.32
CA ALA A 306 18.43 42.55 14.13
C ALA A 306 17.46 41.83 15.08
N ALA A 307 17.29 40.53 14.89
CA ALA A 307 16.70 39.66 15.91
C ALA A 307 17.84 39.12 16.78
N ARG A 308 17.85 39.51 18.05
CA ARG A 308 18.73 38.96 19.09
C ARG A 308 18.24 37.55 19.45
N PHE A 309 19.18 36.60 19.49
CA PHE A 309 19.00 35.32 20.17
C PHE A 309 20.05 35.28 21.30
N GLU A 310 19.60 35.29 22.55
CA GLU A 310 20.47 35.14 23.73
C GLU A 310 20.40 33.68 24.23
N PRO A 311 21.47 32.89 24.16
CA PRO A 311 21.57 31.65 24.91
C PRO A 311 22.07 31.96 26.33
N ASN A 312 21.25 31.65 27.33
CA ASN A 312 21.62 31.66 28.75
C ASN A 312 22.70 30.60 29.04
N ILE A 313 23.98 30.97 29.03
CA ILE A 313 25.06 30.19 29.65
C ILE A 313 25.86 31.11 30.58
N LYS A 314 25.71 30.92 31.89
CA LYS A 314 26.48 31.63 32.92
C LYS A 314 27.88 31.02 33.02
N VAL A 315 28.90 31.75 32.58
CA VAL A 315 30.32 31.46 32.90
C VAL A 315 30.79 32.46 33.95
N LYS A 316 31.14 31.97 35.16
CA LYS A 316 31.82 32.77 36.20
C LYS A 316 33.31 32.85 35.87
N TYR A 317 33.85 34.05 35.74
CA TYR A 317 35.29 34.30 35.61
C TYR A 317 35.89 34.74 36.95
N ARG A 318 36.90 34.01 37.43
CA ARG A 318 37.85 34.49 38.45
C ARG A 318 39.24 34.00 38.07
N GLY A 319 40.15 34.94 37.79
CA GLY A 319 41.59 34.68 37.70
C GLY A 319 42.05 33.74 36.59
N GLY A 320 42.22 34.28 35.37
CA GLY A 320 43.20 33.83 34.37
C GLY A 320 43.50 32.33 34.24
N LYS A 321 42.51 31.53 33.82
CA LYS A 321 42.64 30.29 33.03
C LYS A 321 41.24 29.69 32.78
N ALA A 322 40.83 29.53 31.54
CA ALA A 322 39.65 28.74 31.17
C ALA A 322 40.13 27.36 30.69
N MET A 323 39.80 26.30 31.43
CA MET A 323 39.89 24.92 30.98
C MET A 323 38.60 24.56 30.23
N PHE A 324 38.73 24.00 29.03
CA PHE A 324 37.68 23.22 28.40
C PHE A 324 38.07 21.74 28.49
N THR A 325 37.28 20.95 29.22
CA THR A 325 37.32 19.48 29.17
C THR A 325 36.71 19.03 27.85
N GLY A 326 37.52 18.42 26.99
CA GLY A 326 37.10 18.00 25.65
C GLY A 326 36.46 16.61 25.59
N GLN A 327 35.87 16.31 24.44
CA GLN A 327 36.14 15.06 23.75
C GLN A 327 36.05 15.25 22.23
N GLN A 328 36.99 14.60 21.54
CA GLN A 328 37.42 14.75 20.15
C GLN A 328 36.43 14.21 19.11
N LEU A 329 36.37 14.87 17.95
CA LEU A 329 36.23 14.20 16.65
C LEU A 329 37.42 14.63 15.78
N LEU A 330 38.31 13.68 15.53
CA LEU A 330 39.50 13.80 14.70
C LEU A 330 39.12 13.51 13.24
N ILE A 331 39.34 14.48 12.34
CA ILE A 331 39.49 14.25 10.89
C ILE A 331 40.87 14.76 10.50
N LYS A 332 41.71 13.91 9.90
CA LYS A 332 42.96 14.28 9.23
C LYS A 332 42.85 13.94 7.73
N ASN A 333 43.02 14.97 6.92
CA ASN A 333 43.18 15.06 5.44
C ASN A 333 44.44 14.29 4.92
N PRO A 334 44.80 14.19 3.60
CA PRO A 334 44.42 15.10 2.49
C PRO A 334 44.29 14.56 1.02
N ILE A 335 43.62 15.40 0.22
CA ILE A 335 43.78 15.83 -1.20
C ILE A 335 44.71 15.01 -2.14
N SER A 336 44.19 14.67 -3.33
CA SER A 336 44.91 14.75 -4.61
C SER A 336 43.95 15.06 -5.77
N VAL A 337 44.36 15.99 -6.63
CA VAL A 337 43.69 16.44 -7.86
C VAL A 337 44.60 16.12 -9.05
N CYS A 338 44.05 15.46 -10.06
CA CYS A 338 44.46 15.42 -11.49
C CYS A 338 43.48 14.44 -12.16
N GLY A 339 42.89 14.61 -13.33
CA GLY A 339 43.02 15.53 -14.46
C GLY A 339 42.41 14.79 -15.66
N SER A 340 41.67 15.51 -16.53
CA SER A 340 41.29 15.16 -17.92
C SER A 340 40.60 13.81 -18.23
N GLY A 341 39.42 13.86 -18.86
CA GLY A 341 38.99 12.79 -19.76
C GLY A 341 37.48 12.54 -19.89
N ALA A 342 36.91 13.00 -21.00
CA ALA A 342 35.76 12.48 -21.75
C ALA A 342 34.44 12.10 -21.03
N VAL A 343 33.39 12.84 -21.37
CA VAL A 343 31.98 12.44 -21.20
C VAL A 343 31.66 11.33 -22.21
N CYS A 344 31.45 10.10 -21.72
CA CYS A 344 30.88 9.01 -22.51
C CYS A 344 29.36 9.02 -22.39
N VAL A 345 28.68 9.24 -23.52
CA VAL A 345 27.24 9.03 -23.70
C VAL A 345 27.03 7.55 -24.07
N PRO A 346 26.23 6.76 -23.34
CA PRO A 346 25.88 5.41 -23.79
C PRO A 346 24.84 5.46 -24.94
N PRO A 347 24.93 4.56 -25.93
CA PRO A 347 23.94 4.47 -26.99
C PRO A 347 22.61 3.93 -26.44
N ARG A 348 21.52 4.51 -26.94
CA ARG A 348 20.16 4.01 -26.76
C ARG A 348 20.05 2.62 -27.39
N PHE A 349 19.63 1.62 -26.61
CA PHE A 349 18.58 0.65 -26.95
C PHE A 349 17.96 0.10 -25.67
#